data_AF-A0A397YN25-F1
#
_entry.id   AF-A0A397YN25-F1
#
_cell.length_a   1.000
_cell.length_b   1.000
_cell.length_c   1.000
_cell.angle_alpha   90.00
_cell.angle_beta   90.00
_cell.angle_gamma   90.00
#
_symmetry.space_group_name_H-M   'P 1'
#
loop_
_entity.id
_entity.type
_entity.pdbx_description
1 polymer ?
#
loop_
_entity_poly.entity_id
_entity_poly.type
_entity_poly.pdbx_seq_one_letter_code
_entity_poly.pdbx_strand_id
1 'polypeptide(L)'
;MEALGTDTKHGRCCVCMVKNKICTRKCEFAAYFPNEMQDDYEAATKLFGTQNIIRMMKLAAHEQKHLLASSILKEGAAWTDDNIGGGYGVIQKLRWEIELHEASLSKIRMKISEEKKQLVLLSNQYI
;
A
#
# COMPACT_ATOMS: atom_id res chain seq x y z
N MET A 1 37.49 -17.49 15.43
CA MET A 1 36.49 -17.95 14.46
C MET A 1 35.22 -18.28 15.24
N GLU A 2 34.26 -17.37 15.31
CA GLU A 2 32.96 -17.66 15.96
C GLU A 2 31.85 -17.59 14.91
N ALA A 3 31.43 -18.78 14.47
CA ALA A 3 30.26 -18.98 13.66
C ALA A 3 29.01 -18.92 14.57
N LEU A 4 28.47 -17.73 14.80
CA LEU A 4 27.13 -17.57 15.38
C LEU A 4 26.09 -17.50 14.26
N GLY A 5 26.01 -18.58 13.49
CA GLY A 5 24.86 -18.88 12.65
C GLY A 5 23.81 -19.55 13.52
N THR A 6 22.84 -18.80 14.04
CA THR A 6 21.71 -19.38 14.78
C THR A 6 20.41 -19.04 14.08
N ASP A 7 19.97 -19.99 13.27
CA ASP A 7 18.59 -20.43 13.08
C ASP A 7 17.53 -19.43 13.57
N THR A 8 17.01 -18.66 12.61
CA THR A 8 15.71 -18.04 12.73
C THR A 8 14.70 -19.12 12.33
N LYS A 9 13.81 -19.52 13.27
CA LYS A 9 12.65 -20.40 13.00
C LYS A 9 11.74 -19.90 11.86
N HIS A 10 11.97 -18.68 11.40
CA HIS A 10 11.37 -18.01 10.24
C HIS A 10 12.50 -17.78 9.24
N GLY A 11 12.30 -18.10 7.96
CA GLY A 11 13.35 -18.06 6.93
C GLY A 11 14.09 -16.71 6.81
N ARG A 12 15.12 -16.66 5.93
CA ARG A 12 15.86 -15.41 5.69
C ARG A 12 14.89 -14.31 5.23
N CYS A 13 15.02 -13.11 5.78
CA CYS A 13 14.28 -11.93 5.32
C CYS A 13 14.62 -11.60 3.85
N CYS A 14 13.75 -10.89 3.15
CA CYS A 14 13.90 -10.65 1.70
C CYS A 14 15.24 -9.96 1.37
N VAL A 15 15.64 -8.97 2.16
CA VAL A 15 16.91 -8.25 1.97
C VAL A 15 18.11 -9.20 2.05
N CYS A 16 18.14 -10.06 3.08
CA CYS A 16 19.23 -11.02 3.27
C CYS A 16 19.22 -12.10 2.19
N MET A 17 18.04 -12.51 1.73
CA MET A 17 17.91 -13.45 0.61
C MET A 17 18.52 -12.87 -0.67
N VAL A 18 18.10 -11.66 -1.08
CA VAL A 18 18.59 -11.00 -2.30
C VAL A 18 20.07 -10.65 -2.22
N LYS A 19 20.57 -10.23 -1.04
CA LYS A 19 22.00 -9.94 -0.84
C LYS A 19 22.85 -11.19 -0.61
N ASN A 20 22.24 -12.37 -0.60
CA ASN A 20 22.86 -13.65 -0.23
C ASN A 20 23.70 -13.56 1.06
N LYS A 21 23.15 -12.92 2.09
CA LYS A 21 23.78 -12.78 3.42
C LYS A 21 23.10 -13.68 4.44
N ILE A 22 23.82 -13.99 5.52
CA ILE A 22 23.25 -14.64 6.70
C ILE A 22 22.27 -13.67 7.36
N CYS A 23 21.03 -14.14 7.60
CA CYS A 23 20.03 -13.39 8.35
C CYS A 23 20.14 -13.77 9.83
N THR A 24 20.60 -12.83 10.67
CA THR A 24 20.72 -13.06 12.11
C THR A 24 19.42 -12.70 12.83
N ARG A 25 19.26 -13.16 14.08
CA ARG A 25 18.11 -12.80 14.94
C ARG A 25 17.98 -11.30 15.20
N LYS A 26 19.06 -10.53 15.00
CA LYS A 26 19.10 -9.06 15.16
C LYS A 26 19.08 -8.31 13.83
N CYS A 27 18.64 -8.96 12.74
CA CYS A 27 18.60 -8.34 11.43
C CYS A 27 17.67 -7.12 11.43
N GLU A 28 18.22 -5.95 11.10
CA GLU A 28 17.49 -4.67 11.09
C GLU A 28 16.35 -4.60 10.07
N PHE A 29 16.33 -5.53 9.09
CA PHE A 29 15.33 -5.57 8.02
C PHE A 29 14.26 -6.64 8.22
N ALA A 30 14.49 -7.62 9.11
CA ALA A 30 13.60 -8.78 9.23
C ALA A 30 12.18 -8.43 9.69
N ALA A 31 12.03 -7.37 10.50
CA ALA A 31 10.73 -6.88 10.95
C ALA A 31 9.92 -6.14 9.86
N TYR A 32 10.57 -5.77 8.74
CA TYR A 32 9.98 -4.93 7.70
C TYR A 32 9.81 -5.66 6.36
N PHE A 33 10.72 -6.60 6.06
CA PHE A 33 10.69 -7.42 4.84
C PHE A 33 10.82 -8.91 5.20
N PRO A 34 9.80 -9.48 5.88
CA PRO A 34 9.79 -10.88 6.25
C PRO A 34 9.69 -11.77 5.00
N ASN A 35 10.02 -13.06 5.13
CA ASN A 35 10.21 -13.97 3.99
C ASN A 35 8.97 -14.10 3.08
N GLU A 36 7.79 -13.97 3.66
CA GLU A 36 6.49 -14.10 3.00
C GLU A 36 6.22 -12.99 1.99
N MET A 37 6.95 -11.86 2.08
CA MET A 37 6.81 -10.72 1.17
C MET A 37 7.82 -10.76 0.00
N GLN A 38 8.39 -11.93 -0.30
CA GLN A 38 9.45 -12.06 -1.30
C GLN A 38 9.02 -11.57 -2.69
N ASP A 39 7.83 -11.91 -3.15
CA ASP A 39 7.32 -11.50 -4.47
C ASP A 39 7.14 -9.97 -4.56
N ASP A 40 6.53 -9.37 -3.54
CA ASP A 40 6.37 -7.91 -3.44
C ASP A 40 7.73 -7.21 -3.34
N TYR A 41 8.68 -7.81 -2.60
CA TYR A 41 10.02 -7.27 -2.48
C TYR A 41 10.76 -7.33 -3.82
N GLU A 42 10.59 -8.40 -4.61
CA GLU A 42 11.15 -8.48 -5.96
C GLU A 42 10.60 -7.39 -6.87
N ALA A 43 9.29 -7.14 -6.86
CA ALA A 43 8.68 -6.01 -7.57
C ALA A 43 9.30 -4.67 -7.14
N ALA A 44 9.43 -4.43 -5.84
CA ALA A 44 10.07 -3.22 -5.31
C ALA A 44 11.55 -3.10 -5.72
N THR A 45 12.29 -4.21 -5.79
CA THR A 45 13.69 -4.17 -6.22
C THR A 45 13.86 -3.87 -7.70
N LYS A 46 12.91 -4.22 -8.56
CA LYS A 46 12.92 -3.81 -9.97
C LYS A 46 12.79 -2.30 -10.12
N LEU A 47 11.97 -1.67 -9.28
CA LEU A 47 11.75 -0.22 -9.30
C LEU A 47 12.87 0.57 -8.60
N PHE A 48 13.15 0.25 -7.34
CA PHE A 48 14.06 1.04 -6.52
C PHE A 48 15.48 0.47 -6.48
N GLY A 49 15.64 -0.84 -6.64
CA GLY A 49 16.89 -1.54 -6.35
C GLY A 49 17.12 -1.76 -4.85
N THR A 50 17.61 -2.94 -4.49
CA THR A 50 17.85 -3.32 -3.08
C THR A 50 18.73 -2.33 -2.32
N GLN A 51 19.75 -1.75 -2.97
CA GLN A 51 20.68 -0.84 -2.29
C GLN A 51 20.02 0.50 -1.91
N ASN A 52 19.09 0.99 -2.73
CA ASN A 52 18.33 2.19 -2.43
C ASN A 52 17.30 1.93 -1.34
N ILE A 53 16.61 0.78 -1.39
CA ILE A 53 15.69 0.34 -0.31
C ILE A 53 16.43 0.32 1.04
N ILE A 54 17.60 -0.32 1.09
CA ILE A 54 18.45 -0.33 2.30
C ILE A 54 18.78 1.09 2.76
N ARG A 55 19.17 1.99 1.84
CA ARG A 55 19.51 3.38 2.18
C ARG A 55 18.31 4.12 2.76
N MET A 56 17.15 4.04 2.12
CA MET A 56 15.92 4.70 2.58
C MET A 56 15.53 4.22 3.99
N MET A 57 15.58 2.90 4.23
CA MET A 57 15.26 2.31 5.54
C MET A 57 16.24 2.69 6.65
N LYS A 58 17.50 3.01 6.31
CA LYS A 58 18.49 3.48 7.28
C LYS A 58 18.32 4.97 7.62
N LEU A 59 17.89 5.76 6.66
CA LEU A 59 17.68 7.20 6.83
C LEU A 59 16.34 7.53 7.50
N ALA A 60 15.34 6.66 7.37
CA ALA A 60 14.02 6.87 7.97
C ALA A 60 14.06 6.80 9.51
N ALA A 61 13.29 7.68 10.14
CA ALA A 61 13.02 7.63 11.57
C ALA A 61 12.35 6.30 11.95
N HIS A 62 12.60 5.80 13.17
CA HIS A 62 12.21 4.45 13.57
C HIS A 62 10.70 4.22 13.44
N GLU A 63 9.91 5.21 13.87
CA GLU A 63 8.46 5.22 13.82
C GLU A 63 7.88 5.21 12.40
N GLN A 64 8.66 5.61 11.40
CA GLN A 64 8.23 5.65 10.00
C GLN A 64 8.60 4.38 9.22
N LYS A 65 9.48 3.52 9.75
CA LYS A 65 10.04 2.40 8.99
C LYS A 65 8.99 1.38 8.51
N HIS A 66 7.97 1.10 9.33
CA HIS A 66 6.89 0.20 8.92
C HIS A 66 6.07 0.79 7.76
N LEU A 67 5.72 2.08 7.85
CA LEU A 67 4.99 2.75 6.78
C LEU A 67 5.82 2.82 5.50
N LEU A 68 7.10 3.21 5.62
CA LEU A 68 8.03 3.27 4.49
C LEU A 68 8.18 1.91 3.81
N ALA A 69 8.38 0.83 4.57
CA ALA A 69 8.48 -0.51 4.00
C ALA A 69 7.20 -0.90 3.23
N SER A 70 6.02 -0.64 3.80
CA SER A 70 4.75 -0.88 3.12
C SER A 70 4.62 -0.05 1.84
N SER A 71 5.01 1.23 1.87
CA SER A 71 4.99 2.10 0.69
C SER A 71 5.93 1.61 -0.42
N ILE A 72 7.15 1.19 -0.07
CA ILE A 72 8.12 0.64 -1.03
C ILE A 72 7.55 -0.59 -1.76
N LEU A 73 6.93 -1.52 -1.02
CA LEU A 73 6.33 -2.71 -1.59
C LEU A 73 5.15 -2.38 -2.49
N LYS A 74 4.24 -1.51 -2.03
CA LYS A 74 3.05 -1.08 -2.80
C LYS A 74 3.43 -0.35 -4.08
N GLU A 75 4.44 0.52 -4.05
CA GLU A 75 4.94 1.18 -5.26
C GLU A 75 5.55 0.18 -6.24
N GLY A 76 6.33 -0.79 -5.75
CA GLY A 76 6.85 -1.88 -6.58
C GLY A 76 5.74 -2.65 -7.30
N ALA A 77 4.69 -3.02 -6.57
CA ALA A 77 3.52 -3.69 -7.13
C ALA A 77 2.78 -2.81 -8.16
N ALA A 78 2.53 -1.53 -7.83
CA ALA A 78 1.84 -0.62 -8.74
C ALA A 78 2.58 -0.43 -10.07
N TRP A 79 3.91 -0.35 -10.05
CA TRP A 79 4.74 -0.28 -11.26
C TRP A 79 4.85 -1.60 -12.02
N THR A 80 4.58 -2.73 -11.36
CA THR A 80 4.48 -4.04 -12.01
C THR A 80 3.14 -4.16 -12.75
N ASP A 81 2.05 -3.66 -12.15
CA ASP A 81 0.71 -3.71 -12.72
C ASP A 81 0.48 -2.67 -13.83
N ASP A 82 0.99 -1.44 -13.65
CA ASP A 82 0.92 -0.34 -14.61
C ASP A 82 2.31 0.27 -14.80
N ASN A 83 3.01 -0.15 -15.86
CA ASN A 83 4.36 0.32 -16.14
C ASN A 83 4.42 1.75 -16.74
N ILE A 84 3.27 2.39 -16.98
CA ILE A 84 3.19 3.76 -17.47
C ILE A 84 2.86 4.70 -16.32
N GLY A 85 1.78 4.41 -15.59
CA GLY A 85 1.26 5.25 -14.52
C GLY A 85 1.77 4.89 -13.13
N GLY A 86 2.17 3.64 -12.88
CA GLY A 86 2.59 3.16 -11.57
C GLY A 86 1.63 3.56 -10.44
N GLY A 87 2.19 3.91 -9.29
CA GLY A 87 1.40 4.41 -8.15
C GLY A 87 0.58 5.67 -8.48
N TYR A 88 1.06 6.53 -9.37
CA TYR A 88 0.32 7.73 -9.79
C TYR A 88 -0.95 7.37 -10.59
N GLY A 89 -0.86 6.40 -11.52
CA GLY A 89 -2.00 5.89 -12.27
C GLY A 89 -3.09 5.34 -11.36
N VAL A 90 -2.69 4.59 -10.33
CA VAL A 90 -3.61 4.08 -9.30
C VAL A 90 -4.31 5.22 -8.56
N ILE A 91 -3.57 6.24 -8.12
CA ILE A 91 -4.15 7.40 -7.43
C ILE A 91 -5.15 8.13 -8.34
N GLN A 92 -4.79 8.39 -9.60
CA GLN A 92 -5.65 9.09 -10.54
C GLN A 92 -6.94 8.33 -10.81
N LYS A 93 -6.86 7.01 -10.96
CA LYS A 93 -8.04 6.13 -11.10
C LYS A 93 -8.95 6.23 -9.88
N LEU A 94 -8.40 6.12 -8.67
CA LEU A 94 -9.17 6.22 -7.42
C LEU A 94 -9.84 7.59 -7.27
N ARG A 95 -9.15 8.68 -7.61
CA ARG A 95 -9.74 10.03 -7.59
C ARG A 95 -10.93 10.13 -8.55
N TRP A 96 -10.78 9.64 -9.77
CA TRP A 96 -11.86 9.61 -10.75
C TRP A 96 -13.06 8.77 -10.28
N GLU A 97 -12.80 7.60 -9.69
CA GLU A 97 -13.85 6.76 -9.12
C GLU A 97 -14.60 7.49 -8.00
N ILE A 98 -13.90 8.16 -7.08
CA ILE A 98 -14.52 8.97 -6.02
C ILE A 98 -15.43 10.04 -6.63
N GLU A 99 -14.94 10.82 -7.60
CA GLU A 99 -15.71 11.88 -8.26
C GLU A 99 -16.98 11.33 -8.93
N LEU A 100 -16.89 10.17 -9.61
CA LEU A 100 -18.04 9.50 -10.20
C LEU A 100 -19.08 9.06 -9.16
N HIS A 101 -18.63 8.45 -8.06
CA HIS A 101 -19.53 7.98 -7.00
C HIS A 101 -20.20 9.15 -6.28
N GLU A 102 -19.48 10.23 -6.00
CA GLU A 102 -20.03 11.46 -5.42
C GLU A 102 -21.11 12.07 -6.32
N ALA A 103 -20.87 12.14 -7.64
CA ALA A 103 -21.85 12.62 -8.60
C ALA A 103 -23.11 11.74 -8.63
N SER A 104 -22.96 10.41 -8.54
CA SER A 104 -24.08 9.47 -8.47
C SER A 104 -24.90 9.65 -7.19
N LEU A 105 -24.22 9.74 -6.03
CA LEU A 105 -24.86 9.99 -4.74
C LEU A 105 -25.59 11.32 -4.70
N SER A 106 -25.02 12.37 -5.29
CA SER A 106 -25.67 13.69 -5.39
C SER A 106 -27.00 13.59 -6.15
N LYS A 107 -27.01 12.92 -7.31
CA LYS A 107 -28.24 12.70 -8.10
C LYS A 107 -29.32 11.95 -7.31
N ILE A 108 -28.94 10.89 -6.60
CA ILE A 108 -29.89 10.10 -5.79
C ILE A 108 -30.44 10.95 -4.63
N ARG A 109 -29.58 11.69 -3.92
CA ARG A 109 -29.99 12.58 -2.82
C ARG A 109 -30.96 13.66 -3.31
N MET A 110 -30.73 14.23 -4.50
CA MET A 110 -31.65 15.19 -5.12
C MET A 110 -33.02 14.57 -5.39
N LYS A 111 -33.08 13.36 -5.98
CA LYS A 111 -34.35 12.65 -6.23
C LYS A 111 -35.12 12.37 -4.94
N ILE A 112 -34.44 11.85 -3.91
CA ILE A 112 -35.05 11.60 -2.60
C ILE A 112 -35.59 12.90 -1.98
N SER A 113 -34.86 14.01 -2.10
CA SER A 113 -35.33 15.30 -1.59
C SER A 113 -36.57 15.78 -2.33
N GLU A 114 -36.68 15.53 -3.63
CA GLU A 114 -37.82 15.95 -4.43
C GLU A 114 -39.07 15.12 -4.10
N GLU A 115 -38.94 13.79 -4.05
CA GLU A 115 -40.03 12.89 -3.64
C GLU A 115 -40.54 13.22 -2.23
N LYS A 116 -39.64 13.54 -1.29
CA LYS A 116 -40.03 14.00 0.05
C LYS A 116 -40.84 15.29 0.03
N LYS A 117 -40.46 16.27 -0.80
CA LYS A 117 -41.23 17.52 -0.93
C LYS A 117 -42.62 17.25 -1.50
N GLN A 118 -42.71 16.41 -2.53
CA GLN A 118 -43.99 16.02 -3.14
C GLN A 118 -44.91 15.33 -2.13
N LEU A 119 -44.37 14.43 -1.30
CA LEU A 119 -45.14 13.77 -0.23
C LEU A 119 -45.69 14.78 0.79
N VAL A 120 -44.89 15.77 1.21
CA VAL A 120 -45.34 16.82 2.14
C VAL A 120 -46.43 17.69 1.51
N LEU A 121 -46.29 18.05 0.23
CA LEU A 121 -47.31 18.81 -0.49
C LEU A 121 -48.63 18.03 -0.58
N LEU A 122 -48.56 16.74 -0.90
CA LEU A 122 -49.73 15.87 -0.96
C LEU A 122 -50.39 15.74 0.42
N SER A 123 -49.62 15.54 1.50
CA SER A 123 -50.20 15.43 2.85
C SER A 123 -50.90 16.71 3.32
N ASN A 124 -50.39 17.87 2.93
CA ASN A 124 -50.98 19.17 3.27
C ASN A 124 -52.22 19.52 2.44
N GLN A 125 -52.49 18.78 1.36
CA GLN A 125 -53.65 19.02 0.49
C GLN A 125 -54.91 18.28 0.96
N TYR A 126 -54.78 17.37 1.93
CA TYR A 126 -55.87 16.57 2.51
C TYR A 126 -56.19 16.94 3.98
N ILE A 127 -55.67 18.07 4.46
CA ILE A 127 -56.02 18.71 5.75
C ILE A 127 -56.73 20.02 5.43
#